data_AF-A0A2U3YX90-F1
#
_entry.id   AF-A0A2U3YX90-F1
#
_cell.length_a   1.000
_cell.length_b   1.000
_cell.length_c   1.000
_cell.angle_alpha   90.00
_cell.angle_beta   90.00
_cell.angle_gamma   90.00
#
_symmetry.space_group_name_H-M   'P 1'
#
loop_
_entity.id
_entity.type
_entity.pdbx_description
1 polymer ?
#
loop_
_entity_poly.entity_id
_entity_poly.type
_entity_poly.pdbx_seq_one_letter_code
_entity_poly.pdbx_strand_id
1 'polypeptide(L)'
;MCGCMHSSRDQALHLEGDPSLSAAPPSTLAPRKMPKSVSISKQLASIKALKKGSDLEKAIATIALIFRNSSDPDGKLGKAIAKDLLQTQFRNFTE
;
A
#
# COMPACT_ATOMS: atom_id res chain seq x y z
N MET A 1 20.75 47.61 3.07
CA MET A 1 19.32 47.86 3.42
C MET A 1 18.94 46.84 4.48
N CYS A 2 18.56 47.25 5.70
CA CYS A 2 17.22 47.71 6.10
C CYS A 2 16.25 46.52 6.29
N GLY A 3 15.77 46.19 7.50
CA GLY A 3 16.05 46.82 8.81
C GLY A 3 15.22 46.22 9.98
N CYS A 4 15.25 46.92 11.13
CA CYS A 4 14.37 46.79 12.31
C CYS A 4 14.52 45.51 13.18
N MET A 5 14.91 45.57 14.47
CA MET A 5 14.24 46.16 15.66
C MET A 5 12.85 45.54 15.90
N HIS A 6 12.44 44.97 17.04
CA HIS A 6 12.66 45.21 18.48
C HIS A 6 12.33 43.90 19.28
N SER A 7 12.63 43.65 20.56
CA SER A 7 13.46 44.29 21.63
C SER A 7 13.80 43.25 22.72
N SER A 8 14.33 43.64 23.88
CA SER A 8 14.66 42.78 25.03
C SER A 8 13.50 42.50 26.01
N ARG A 9 13.48 41.29 26.60
CA ARG A 9 13.25 41.11 28.05
C ARG A 9 13.72 39.76 28.58
N ASP A 10 14.55 39.80 29.60
CA ASP A 10 14.88 38.66 30.46
C ASP A 10 13.66 38.08 31.15
N GLN A 11 13.60 36.75 31.22
CA GLN A 11 13.34 36.08 32.48
C GLN A 11 13.85 34.64 32.47
N ALA A 12 15.03 34.42 33.06
CA ALA A 12 15.41 33.10 33.54
C ALA A 12 14.56 32.78 34.77
N LEU A 13 13.68 31.79 34.66
CA LEU A 13 13.14 31.07 35.82
C LEU A 13 13.50 29.60 35.70
N HIS A 14 14.54 29.26 36.46
CA HIS A 14 15.04 27.92 36.68
C HIS A 14 14.06 27.18 37.60
N LEU A 15 13.52 26.04 37.17
CA LEU A 15 12.92 25.03 38.07
C LEU A 15 12.89 23.67 37.38
N GLU A 16 13.50 22.70 38.06
CA GLU A 16 13.68 21.30 37.67
C GLU A 16 12.50 20.44 38.18
N GLY A 17 12.23 19.28 37.55
CA GLY A 17 11.02 18.51 37.86
C GLY A 17 10.75 17.22 37.06
N ASP A 18 11.78 16.41 36.81
CA ASP A 18 11.76 14.93 36.61
C ASP A 18 10.73 14.29 35.60
N PRO A 19 10.46 12.96 35.52
CA PRO A 19 10.86 12.18 34.34
C PRO A 19 9.72 11.45 33.60
N SER A 20 10.07 10.80 32.46
CA SER A 20 9.22 9.92 31.63
C SER A 20 8.11 10.64 30.85
N LEU A 21 7.78 10.30 29.61
CA LEU A 21 7.55 8.97 29.07
C LEU A 21 8.14 8.80 27.66
N SER A 22 9.05 7.82 27.50
CA SER A 22 9.36 7.27 26.18
C SER A 22 8.29 6.26 25.80
N ALA A 23 7.31 6.69 25.00
CA ALA A 23 6.32 5.81 24.40
C ALA A 23 6.08 6.26 22.95
N ALA A 24 6.70 5.54 22.00
CA ALA A 24 6.34 5.69 20.60
C ALA A 24 4.84 5.35 20.43
N PRO A 25 4.06 6.17 19.68
CA PRO A 25 2.64 5.90 19.53
C PRO A 25 2.44 4.55 18.83
N PRO A 26 1.54 3.67 19.32
CA PRO A 26 1.24 2.44 18.62
C PRO A 26 0.70 2.78 17.24
N SER A 27 1.31 2.20 16.20
CA SER A 27 0.83 2.35 14.83
C SER A 27 -0.45 1.54 14.67
N THR A 28 -1.57 2.13 15.06
CA THR A 28 -2.91 1.59 14.85
C THR A 28 -3.21 1.61 13.34
N LEU A 29 -2.74 0.58 12.65
CA LEU A 29 -3.10 0.31 11.26
C LEU A 29 -4.60 0.01 11.19
N ALA A 30 -5.39 1.07 11.04
CA ALA A 30 -6.84 0.96 10.88
C ALA A 30 -7.15 0.04 9.69
N PRO A 31 -8.17 -0.84 9.79
CA PRO A 31 -8.53 -1.76 8.72
C PRO A 31 -8.67 -1.03 7.39
N ARG A 32 -7.87 -1.45 6.41
CA ARG A 32 -7.78 -0.78 5.11
C ARG A 32 -9.14 -0.89 4.42
N LYS A 33 -9.90 0.20 4.38
CA LYS A 33 -11.26 0.23 3.81
C LYS A 33 -11.25 -0.46 2.44
N MET A 34 -12.03 -1.53 2.30
CA MET A 34 -12.05 -2.31 1.07
C MET A 34 -12.32 -1.39 -0.14
N PRO A 35 -11.59 -1.56 -1.26
CA PRO A 35 -11.85 -0.77 -2.46
C PRO A 35 -13.31 -0.88 -2.89
N LYS A 36 -13.94 0.26 -3.17
CA LYS A 36 -15.34 0.32 -3.63
C LYS A 36 -15.55 -0.62 -4.83
N SER A 37 -16.67 -1.33 -4.86
CA SER A 37 -17.01 -2.24 -5.96
C SER A 37 -17.02 -1.50 -7.30
N VAL A 38 -16.36 -2.11 -8.30
CA VAL A 38 -16.36 -1.60 -9.67
C VAL A 38 -17.71 -1.96 -10.31
N SER A 39 -18.32 -1.03 -11.04
CA SER A 39 -19.58 -1.31 -11.73
C SER A 39 -19.39 -2.38 -12.82
N ILE A 40 -20.40 -3.23 -13.01
CA ILE A 40 -20.39 -4.32 -14.00
C ILE A 40 -20.10 -3.76 -15.40
N SER A 41 -20.71 -2.63 -15.78
CA SER A 41 -20.45 -1.96 -17.06
C SER A 41 -18.99 -1.59 -17.28
N LYS A 42 -18.28 -1.17 -16.22
CA LYS A 42 -16.84 -0.84 -16.27
C LYS A 42 -15.98 -2.11 -16.34
N GLN A 43 -16.34 -3.17 -15.62
CA GLN A 43 -15.67 -4.48 -15.74
C GLN A 43 -15.80 -5.04 -17.17
N LEU A 44 -17.01 -5.01 -17.75
CA LEU A 44 -17.26 -5.46 -19.12
C LEU A 44 -16.51 -4.62 -20.16
N ALA A 45 -16.39 -3.30 -19.95
CA ALA A 45 -15.57 -2.44 -20.81
C ALA A 45 -14.08 -2.83 -20.75
N SER A 46 -13.53 -3.06 -19.55
CA SER A 46 -12.15 -3.54 -19.38
C SER A 46 -11.90 -4.90 -20.03
N ILE A 47 -12.82 -5.86 -19.91
CA ILE A 47 -12.72 -7.17 -20.58
C ILE A 47 -12.74 -7.02 -22.10
N LYS A 48 -13.62 -6.17 -22.65
CA LYS A 48 -13.67 -5.87 -24.10
C LYS A 48 -12.39 -5.20 -24.61
N ALA A 49 -11.77 -4.34 -23.81
CA ALA A 49 -10.46 -3.74 -24.12
C ALA A 49 -9.36 -4.81 -24.10
N LEU A 50 -9.28 -5.63 -23.04
CA LEU A 50 -8.28 -6.68 -22.89
C LEU A 50 -8.33 -7.73 -24.02
N LYS A 51 -9.54 -8.07 -24.51
CA LYS A 51 -9.70 -8.95 -25.68
C LYS A 51 -9.01 -8.41 -26.95
N LYS A 52 -8.87 -7.09 -27.07
CA LYS A 52 -8.16 -6.41 -28.18
C LYS A 52 -6.69 -6.13 -27.90
N GLY A 53 -6.22 -6.35 -26.67
CA GLY A 53 -4.84 -6.12 -26.26
C GLY A 53 -3.86 -7.13 -26.85
N SER A 54 -2.58 -6.80 -26.73
CA SER A 54 -1.46 -7.72 -26.97
C SER A 54 -1.45 -8.88 -25.99
N ASP A 55 -0.71 -9.94 -26.31
CA ASP A 55 -0.60 -11.10 -25.43
C ASP A 55 0.19 -10.80 -24.15
N LEU A 56 1.11 -9.82 -24.18
CA LEU A 56 1.75 -9.30 -22.98
C LEU A 56 0.73 -8.62 -22.03
N GLU A 57 -0.15 -7.77 -22.55
CA GLU A 57 -1.20 -7.13 -21.73
C GLU A 57 -2.16 -8.17 -21.14
N LYS A 58 -2.53 -9.20 -21.91
CA LYS A 58 -3.33 -10.34 -21.41
C LYS A 58 -2.61 -11.12 -20.32
N ALA A 59 -1.32 -11.41 -20.49
CA ALA A 59 -0.52 -12.11 -19.49
C ALA A 59 -0.42 -11.31 -18.18
N ILE A 60 -0.07 -10.02 -18.24
CA ILE A 60 0.04 -9.16 -17.06
C ILE A 60 -1.32 -9.00 -16.36
N ALA A 61 -2.42 -8.81 -17.11
CA ALA A 61 -3.76 -8.75 -16.53
C ALA A 61 -4.17 -10.07 -15.84
N THR A 62 -3.77 -11.22 -16.40
CA THR A 62 -4.02 -12.54 -15.83
C THR A 62 -3.22 -12.76 -14.54
N ILE A 63 -1.93 -12.41 -14.55
CA ILE A 63 -1.06 -12.45 -13.35
C ILE A 63 -1.64 -11.56 -12.23
N ALA A 64 -2.05 -10.33 -12.56
CA ALA A 64 -2.65 -9.40 -11.60
C ALA A 64 -3.98 -9.92 -11.02
N LEU A 65 -4.81 -10.58 -11.83
CA LEU A 65 -6.05 -11.21 -11.38
C LEU A 65 -5.80 -12.39 -10.45
N ILE A 66 -4.90 -13.31 -10.83
CA ILE A 66 -4.51 -14.46 -10.00
C ILE A 66 -3.94 -13.97 -8.67
N PHE A 67 -2.97 -13.05 -8.70
CA PHE A 67 -2.40 -12.45 -7.49
C PHE A 67 -3.50 -11.84 -6.59
N ARG A 68 -4.43 -11.06 -7.17
CA ARG A 68 -5.50 -10.41 -6.40
C ARG A 68 -6.48 -11.39 -5.78
N ASN A 69 -6.75 -12.52 -6.43
CA ASN A 69 -7.66 -13.56 -5.93
C ASN A 69 -7.02 -14.46 -4.88
N SER A 70 -5.68 -14.63 -4.92
CA SER A 70 -4.91 -15.46 -3.99
C SER A 70 -4.29 -14.68 -2.83
N SER A 71 -4.38 -13.34 -2.84
CA SER A 71 -3.88 -12.48 -1.76
C SER A 71 -4.79 -12.51 -0.53
N ASP A 72 -4.19 -12.31 0.63
CA ASP A 72 -4.88 -12.07 1.90
C ASP A 72 -5.57 -10.68 1.94
N PRO A 73 -6.37 -10.36 2.99
CA PRO A 73 -7.03 -9.05 3.12
C PRO A 73 -6.08 -7.84 3.19
N ASP A 74 -4.81 -8.04 3.57
CA ASP A 74 -3.77 -7.00 3.54
C ASP A 74 -3.24 -6.75 2.11
N GLY A 75 -3.54 -7.66 1.17
CA GLY A 75 -3.04 -7.64 -0.20
C GLY A 75 -1.67 -8.29 -0.36
N LYS A 76 -1.27 -9.18 0.55
CA LYS A 76 -0.01 -9.93 0.49
C LYS A 76 -0.29 -11.37 0.04
N LEU A 77 0.74 -11.99 -0.55
CA LEU A 77 0.70 -13.39 -0.97
C LEU A 77 1.56 -14.24 -0.03
N GLY A 78 0.94 -15.17 0.69
CA GLY A 78 1.66 -16.06 1.61
C GLY A 78 2.64 -16.98 0.89
N LYS A 79 3.82 -17.25 1.49
CA LYS A 79 4.91 -18.03 0.87
C LYS A 79 4.47 -19.39 0.30
N ALA A 80 3.58 -20.10 1.00
CA ALA A 80 3.07 -21.39 0.54
C ALA A 80 2.21 -21.25 -0.73
N ILE A 81 1.30 -20.27 -0.76
CA ILE A 81 0.44 -19.97 -1.91
C ILE A 81 1.27 -19.44 -3.09
N ALA A 82 2.27 -18.59 -2.83
CA ALA A 82 3.20 -18.12 -3.85
C ALA A 82 3.98 -19.27 -4.50
N LYS A 83 4.47 -20.22 -3.70
CA LYS A 83 5.14 -21.43 -4.21
C LYS A 83 4.18 -22.28 -5.06
N ASP A 84 2.97 -22.54 -4.55
CA ASP A 84 1.96 -23.34 -5.26
C ASP A 84 1.60 -22.72 -6.62
N LEU A 85 1.33 -21.40 -6.67
CA LEU A 85 1.05 -20.69 -7.91
C LEU A 85 2.21 -20.74 -8.92
N LEU A 86 3.46 -20.62 -8.45
CA LEU A 86 4.63 -20.76 -9.31
C LEU A 86 4.73 -22.18 -9.89
N GLN A 87 4.46 -23.21 -9.08
CA GLN A 87 4.54 -24.61 -9.52
C GLN A 87 3.37 -25.08 -10.38
N THR A 88 2.18 -24.47 -10.24
CA THR A 88 0.95 -24.91 -10.93
C THR A 88 0.55 -24.02 -12.10
N GLN A 89 0.49 -22.69 -11.89
CA GLN A 89 0.00 -21.72 -12.89
C GLN A 89 1.13 -21.11 -13.73
N PHE A 90 2.32 -20.95 -13.14
CA PHE A 90 3.45 -20.28 -13.77
C PHE A 90 4.66 -21.19 -13.99
N ARG A 91 4.48 -22.52 -14.04
CA ARG A 91 5.58 -23.49 -14.21
C ARG A 91 6.51 -23.11 -15.36
N ASN A 92 5.94 -22.75 -16.51
CA ASN A 92 6.65 -22.39 -17.73
C ASN A 92 7.46 -21.07 -17.63
N PHE A 93 7.35 -20.30 -16.54
CA PHE A 93 8.21 -19.16 -16.23
C PHE A 93 9.38 -19.53 -15.30
N THR A 94 9.42 -20.76 -14.79
CA THR A 94 10.35 -21.23 -13.74
C THR A 94 11.17 -22.47 -14.11
N GLU A 95 11.02 -22.94 -15.36
CA GLU A 95 11.95 -23.87 -16.01
C GLU A 95 13.10 -23.09 -16.69
#